data_AF-X1DEE2-F1
#
_entry.id   AF-X1DEE2-F1
#
_cell.length_a   1.000
_cell.length_b   1.000
_cell.length_c   1.000
_cell.angle_alpha   90.00
_cell.angle_beta   90.00
_cell.angle_gamma   90.00
#
_symmetry.space_group_name_H-M   'P 1'
#
loop_
_entity.id
_entity.type
_entity.pdbx_description
1 polymer ?
#
loop_
_entity_poly.entity_id
_entity_poly.type
_entity_poly.pdbx_seq_one_letter_code
_entity_poly.pdbx_strand_id
1 'polypeptide(L)' 'MAKFKLNKDFNPAGDQPEAIDRLVEGLCANRQFQTLMGVTGSGKTFTMANVIAQSGR' A
#
# COMPACT_ATOMS: atom_id res chain seq x y z
N MET A 1 16.91 -10.50 5.51
CA MET A 1 15.63 -10.96 4.94
C MET A 1 15.54 -10.51 3.49
N ALA A 2 14.88 -11.30 2.63
CA ALA A 2 14.70 -10.92 1.23
C ALA A 2 13.66 -9.78 1.11
N LYS A 3 13.94 -8.78 0.26
CA LYS A 3 13.00 -7.69 -0.02
C LYS A 3 11.78 -8.24 -0.79
N PHE A 4 10.57 -7.90 -0.35
CA PHE A 4 9.35 -8.26 -1.07
C PHE A 4 9.36 -7.59 -2.46
N LYS A 5 9.29 -8.40 -3.52
CA LYS A 5 9.22 -7.92 -4.91
C LYS A 5 7.82 -8.13 -5.44
N LEU A 6 7.06 -7.05 -5.55
CA LEU A 6 5.74 -7.08 -6.17
C LEU A 6 5.87 -7.20 -7.69
N ASN A 7 5.38 -8.30 -8.25
CA ASN A 7 5.18 -8.40 -9.69
C ASN A 7 3.88 -7.69 -10.07
N LYS A 8 3.94 -6.77 -11.04
CA LYS A 8 2.80 -5.96 -11.46
C LYS A 8 2.91 -5.60 -12.94
N ASP A 9 1.81 -5.75 -13.66
CA ASP A 9 1.71 -5.38 -15.09
C ASP A 9 1.32 -3.90 -15.28
N PHE A 10 0.91 -3.24 -14.20
CA PHE A 10 0.43 -1.86 -14.20
C PHE A 10 0.88 -1.10 -12.94
N ASN A 11 0.87 0.23 -13.04
CA ASN A 11 1.18 1.13 -11.93
C ASN A 11 -0.09 1.48 -11.13
N PRO A 12 0.04 1.85 -9.84
CA PRO A 12 -1.08 2.41 -9.08
C PRO A 12 -1.69 3.62 -9.78
N ALA A 13 -3.01 3.73 -9.75
CA ALA A 13 -3.76 4.78 -10.44
C ALA A 13 -4.95 5.28 -9.59
N GLY A 14 -5.55 6.40 -10.00
CA GLY A 14 -6.59 7.08 -9.22
C GLY A 14 -6.04 7.47 -7.84
N ASP A 15 -6.79 7.15 -6.78
CA ASP A 15 -6.42 7.47 -5.40
C ASP A 15 -5.43 6.47 -4.78
N GLN A 16 -5.07 5.41 -5.50
CA GLN A 16 -4.18 4.37 -4.97
C GLN A 16 -2.80 4.91 -4.56
N PRO A 17 -2.10 5.77 -5.34
CA PRO A 17 -0.79 6.30 -4.95
C PRO A 17 -0.85 7.02 -3.59
N GLU A 18 -1.81 7.93 -3.42
CA GLU A 18 -1.98 8.69 -2.18
C GLU A 18 -2.31 7.77 -0.99
N ALA A 19 -3.17 6.77 -1.19
CA ALA A 19 -3.49 5.80 -0.16
C ALA A 19 -2.28 4.95 0.26
N ILE A 20 -1.44 4.54 -0.70
CA ILE A 20 -0.20 3.81 -0.44
C ILE A 20 0.74 4.69 0.38
N ASP A 21 0.98 5.91 -0.06
CA ASP A 21 1.93 6.84 0.58
C ASP A 21 1.54 7.11 2.03
N ARG A 22 0.26 7.41 2.29
CA ARG A 22 -0.25 7.65 3.65
C ARG A 22 -0.09 6.44 4.57
N LEU A 23 -0.36 5.23 4.07
CA LEU A 23 -0.23 4.01 4.85
C LEU A 23 1.24 3.70 5.16
N VAL A 24 2.13 3.88 4.18
CA VAL A 24 3.57 3.72 4.36
C VAL A 24 4.11 4.76 5.35
N GLU A 25 3.71 6.02 5.24
CA GLU A 25 4.07 7.07 6.20
C GLU A 25 3.63 6.70 7.62
N GLY A 26 2.39 6.24 7.80
CA GLY A 26 1.90 5.80 9.10
C GLY A 26 2.68 4.61 9.67
N LEU A 27 3.14 3.67 8.82
CA LEU A 27 4.00 2.56 9.24
C LEU A 27 5.39 3.06 9.68
N CYS A 28 5.98 3.99 8.93
CA CYS A 28 7.25 4.63 9.28
C CYS A 28 7.16 5.43 10.58
N ALA A 29 6.02 6.07 10.83
CA ALA A 29 5.70 6.78 12.07
C ALA A 29 5.29 5.85 13.24
N ASN A 30 5.34 4.52 13.06
CA ASN A 30 4.91 3.50 14.03
C ASN A 30 3.48 3.70 14.56
N ARG A 31 2.56 4.19 13.71
CA ARG A 31 1.14 4.26 14.04
C ARG A 31 0.60 2.84 14.15
N GLN A 32 0.08 2.50 15.33
CA GLN A 32 -0.40 1.15 15.63
C GLN A 32 -1.65 0.77 14.84
N PHE A 33 -2.54 1.73 14.56
CA PHE A 33 -3.80 1.50 13.87
C PHE A 33 -3.92 2.43 12.67
N GLN A 34 -4.30 1.85 11.53
CA GLN A 34 -4.58 2.56 10.28
C GLN A 34 -5.74 1.84 9.57
N THR A 35 -6.53 2.59 8.80
CA THR A 35 -7.68 2.03 8.07
C THR A 35 -7.64 2.47 6.62
N LEU A 36 -7.63 1.51 5.70
CA LEU A 36 -7.79 1.77 4.27
C LEU A 36 -9.28 1.78 3.92
N MET A 37 -9.86 2.98 3.85
CA MET A 37 -11.23 3.17 3.39
C MET A 37 -11.27 3.21 1.85
N GLY A 38 -11.71 2.12 1.23
CA GLY A 38 -11.83 2.04 -0.22
C GLY A 38 -13.15 1.39 -0.66
N VAL A 39 -13.77 1.95 -1.69
CA VAL A 39 -14.99 1.40 -2.30
C VAL A 39 -14.76 0.03 -2.94
N THR A 40 -15.82 -0.70 -3.27
CA THR A 40 -15.72 -1.97 -4.00
C THR A 40 -15.14 -1.73 -5.40
N GLY A 41 -14.22 -2.59 -5.83
CA GLY A 41 -13.57 -2.47 -7.15
C GLY A 41 -12.39 -1.50 -7.22
N SER A 42 -12.07 -0.73 -6.18
CA SER A 42 -10.96 0.25 -6.20
C SER A 42 -9.55 -0.37 -6.18
N GLY A 43 -9.43 -1.70 -6.12
CA GLY A 43 -8.14 -2.38 -6.10
C GLY A 43 -7.44 -2.41 -4.74
N LYS A 44 -8.18 -2.46 -3.62
CA LYS A 44 -7.62 -2.51 -2.25
C LYS A 44 -6.50 -3.54 -2.05
N THR A 45 -6.63 -4.73 -2.66
CA THR A 45 -5.57 -5.76 -2.62
C THR A 45 -4.27 -5.27 -3.24
N PHE A 46 -4.36 -4.62 -4.41
CA PHE A 46 -3.21 -4.07 -5.11
C PHE A 46 -2.58 -2.90 -4.35
N THR A 47 -3.40 -2.04 -3.74
CA THR A 47 -2.95 -0.98 -2.82
C THR A 47 -2.12 -1.58 -1.68
N MET A 48 -2.66 -2.56 -0.94
CA MET A 48 -1.95 -3.17 0.19
C MET A 48 -0.68 -3.93 -0.24
N ALA A 49 -0.68 -4.58 -1.40
CA ALA A 49 0.52 -5.23 -1.92
C ALA A 49 1.66 -4.23 -2.19
N ASN A 50 1.34 -3.03 -2.68
CA ASN A 50 2.33 -1.96 -2.82
C ASN A 50 2.81 -1.43 -1.46
N VAL A 51 1.93 -1.30 -0.46
CA VAL A 51 2.30 -0.91 0.91
C VAL A 51 3.32 -1.90 1.52
N ILE A 52 3.06 -3.21 1.38
CA ILE A 52 3.97 -4.26 1.84
C ILE A 52 5.31 -4.18 1.10
N ALA A 53 5.28 -4.05 -0.23
CA ALA A 53 6.48 -3.96 -1.06
C ALA A 53 7.36 -2.75 -0.74
N GLN A 54 6.75 -1.60 -0.39
CA GLN A 54 7.47 -0.38 -0.07
C GLN A 54 7.97 -0.33 1.37
N SER A 55 7.16 -0.76 2.34
CA SER A 55 7.54 -0.73 3.76
C SER A 55 8.54 -1.83 4.14
N GLY A 56 8.60 -2.92 3.37
CA GLY A 56 9.52 -4.03 3.63
C GLY A 56 9.21 -4.79 4.91
N ARG A 57 7.97 -4.70 5.39
CA ARG A 57 7.43 -5.34 6.59
C ARG A 57 6.27 -6.24 6.21
#